data_AF-A0A2N1PXL8-F1
#
_entry.id   AF-A0A2N1PXL8-F1
#
_cell.length_a   1.000
_cell.length_b   1.000
_cell.length_c   1.000
_cell.angle_alpha   90.00
_cell.angle_beta   90.00
_cell.angle_gamma   90.00
#
_symmetry.space_group_name_H-M   'P 1'
#
loop_
_entity.id
_entity.type
_entity.pdbx_description
1 polymer ?
#
loop_
_entity_poly.entity_id
_entity_poly.type
_entity_poly.pdbx_seq_one_letter_code
_entity_poly.pdbx_strand_id
1 'polypeptide(L)'
;MKKTLQDAYRSISYNFKELLFFELAYRLLGLFIIFPLLRLLFEFSITLSGYSYITNQLLIDYALKPTTLILLFILLFVLALYVMIELIFLSIIFDYGYHDKNLSFKELIVLGLKKSYDVYKAYHIKVILPAFLFFIMVELLHIVGIAQTINLPNELIDVINNNLWLQLIFGFSVILGIFFFIETAFHVNFYTIEQLSPKEVIKESKVMLKKKRLEMMGEFILVNLLFNIILYVFYFLVILIVGYVISWIRGSAYALSAILTILYSVYSFVGFIATITLIPFNYALVSSWYYEGREKQGKVVSTIKKKKKIALNLTSKKSKLIVAGTLLLLLVINLSSVLTVIATPRAQLE
;
A
#
# COMPACT_ATOMS: atom_id res chain seq x y z
N MET A 1 11.54 -22.11 1.09
CA MET A 1 12.25 -20.92 0.56
C MET A 1 12.67 -20.97 -0.91
N LYS A 2 13.61 -21.83 -1.38
CA LYS A 2 14.16 -21.71 -2.76
C LYS A 2 13.09 -21.85 -3.86
N LYS A 3 12.19 -22.84 -3.77
CA LYS A 3 11.09 -23.02 -4.74
C LYS A 3 10.14 -21.82 -4.71
N THR A 4 9.69 -21.41 -3.52
CA THR A 4 8.74 -20.30 -3.32
C THR A 4 9.26 -18.99 -3.91
N LEU A 5 10.53 -18.64 -3.69
CA LEU A 5 11.14 -17.43 -4.27
C LEU A 5 11.30 -17.53 -5.78
N GLN A 6 11.59 -18.73 -6.30
CA GLN A 6 11.65 -18.97 -7.75
C GLN A 6 10.27 -18.81 -8.40
N ASP A 7 9.22 -19.31 -7.77
CA ASP A 7 7.83 -19.16 -8.24
C ASP A 7 7.37 -17.70 -8.17
N ALA A 8 7.77 -16.96 -7.12
CA ALA A 8 7.49 -15.53 -7.00
C ALA A 8 8.19 -14.74 -8.10
N TYR A 9 9.49 -15.00 -8.32
CA TYR A 9 10.26 -14.37 -9.38
C TYR A 9 9.70 -14.68 -10.78
N ARG A 10 9.31 -15.93 -11.03
CA ARG A 10 8.68 -16.34 -12.28
C ARG A 10 7.37 -15.60 -12.51
N SER A 11 6.52 -15.52 -11.49
CA SER A 11 5.21 -14.87 -11.58
C SER A 11 5.35 -13.36 -11.83
N ILE A 12 6.34 -12.71 -11.20
CA ILE A 12 6.68 -11.29 -11.45
C ILE A 12 7.21 -11.09 -12.86
N SER A 13 8.12 -11.96 -13.32
CA SER A 13 8.81 -11.78 -14.60
C SER A 13 7.92 -12.02 -15.82
N TYR A 14 6.93 -12.93 -15.73
CA TYR A 14 6.10 -13.30 -16.87
C TYR A 14 5.27 -12.13 -17.44
N ASN A 15 4.57 -11.38 -16.58
CA ASN A 15 3.77 -10.20 -16.96
C ASN A 15 4.39 -8.90 -16.39
N PHE A 16 5.72 -8.82 -16.35
CA PHE A 16 6.43 -7.71 -15.69
C PHE A 16 6.05 -6.33 -16.25
N LYS A 17 5.89 -6.24 -17.57
CA LYS A 17 5.52 -4.98 -18.23
C LYS A 17 4.16 -4.50 -17.73
N GLU A 18 3.16 -5.37 -17.71
CA GLU A 18 1.81 -5.05 -17.26
C GLU A 18 1.75 -4.79 -15.76
N LEU A 19 2.54 -5.51 -14.96
CA LEU A 19 2.73 -5.22 -13.54
C LEU A 19 3.27 -3.81 -13.34
N LEU A 20 4.35 -3.44 -14.02
CA LEU A 20 4.98 -2.12 -13.89
C LEU A 20 4.04 -1.00 -14.33
N PHE A 21 3.36 -1.15 -15.47
CA PHE A 21 2.37 -0.16 -15.92
C PHE A 21 1.19 -0.04 -14.96
N PHE A 22 0.73 -1.16 -14.39
CA PHE A 22 -0.32 -1.15 -13.39
C PHE A 22 0.14 -0.39 -12.14
N GLU A 23 1.28 -0.72 -11.56
CA GLU A 23 1.79 -0.06 -10.36
C GLU A 23 2.00 1.44 -10.58
N LEU A 24 2.62 1.85 -11.69
CA LEU A 24 2.80 3.26 -12.01
C LEU A 24 1.46 3.99 -12.14
N ALA A 25 0.50 3.42 -12.89
CA ALA A 25 -0.82 4.02 -13.03
C ALA A 25 -1.54 4.07 -11.68
N TYR A 26 -1.41 3.03 -10.86
CA TYR A 26 -2.07 2.92 -9.56
C TYR A 26 -1.51 3.93 -8.54
N ARG A 27 -0.18 4.10 -8.48
CA ARG A 27 0.46 5.12 -7.65
C ARG A 27 0.10 6.54 -8.10
N LEU A 28 -0.02 6.80 -9.40
CA LEU A 28 -0.50 8.10 -9.90
C LEU A 28 -1.95 8.36 -9.47
N LEU A 29 -2.83 7.35 -9.53
CA LEU A 29 -4.18 7.46 -8.96
C LEU A 29 -4.13 7.74 -7.45
N GLY A 30 -3.25 7.05 -6.72
CA GLY A 30 -2.97 7.32 -5.31
C GLY A 30 -2.60 8.79 -5.07
N LEU A 31 -1.63 9.30 -5.82
CA LEU A 31 -1.07 10.65 -5.67
C LEU A 31 -2.07 11.75 -6.05
N PHE A 32 -2.83 11.59 -7.13
CA PHE A 32 -3.75 12.64 -7.62
C PHE A 32 -5.17 12.53 -7.05
N ILE A 33 -5.56 11.40 -6.48
CA ILE A 33 -6.94 11.16 -6.03
C ILE A 33 -6.96 10.86 -4.55
N ILE A 34 -6.28 9.80 -4.14
CA ILE A 34 -6.39 9.26 -2.80
C ILE A 34 -5.71 10.19 -1.81
N PHE A 35 -4.48 10.62 -2.05
CA PHE A 35 -3.75 11.48 -1.13
C PHE A 35 -4.44 12.84 -0.89
N PRO A 36 -4.90 13.58 -1.93
CA PRO A 36 -5.71 14.79 -1.73
C PRO A 36 -7.00 14.51 -0.97
N LEU A 37 -7.68 13.39 -1.24
CA LEU A 37 -8.89 13.01 -0.51
C LEU A 37 -8.61 12.74 0.98
N LEU A 38 -7.54 12.00 1.30
CA LEU A 38 -7.13 11.74 2.68
C LEU A 38 -6.77 13.05 3.39
N ARG A 39 -6.05 13.96 2.70
CA ARG A 39 -5.74 15.30 3.21
C ARG A 39 -7.00 16.11 3.49
N LEU A 40 -7.97 16.15 2.57
CA LEU A 40 -9.24 16.84 2.77
C LEU A 40 -10.03 16.27 3.95
N LEU A 41 -10.08 14.94 4.09
CA LEU A 41 -10.73 14.29 5.23
C LEU A 41 -10.04 14.63 6.56
N PHE A 42 -8.71 14.75 6.54
CA PHE A 42 -7.92 15.12 7.72
C PHE A 42 -8.08 16.61 8.08
N GLU A 43 -8.06 17.53 7.12
CA GLU A 43 -8.35 18.95 7.37
C GLU A 43 -9.80 19.15 7.84
N PHE A 44 -10.73 18.38 7.27
CA PHE A 44 -12.12 18.37 7.71
C PHE A 44 -12.26 17.84 9.14
N SER A 45 -11.46 16.85 9.56
CA SER A 45 -11.50 16.38 10.95
C SER A 45 -10.99 17.40 11.95
N ILE A 46 -9.98 18.19 11.59
CA ILE A 46 -9.47 19.29 12.43
C ILE A 46 -10.56 20.34 12.65
N THR A 47 -11.11 20.86 11.55
CA THR A 47 -12.10 21.94 11.57
C THR A 47 -13.40 21.53 12.25
N LEU A 48 -13.90 20.32 11.96
CA LEU A 48 -15.14 19.81 12.56
C LEU A 48 -14.98 19.48 14.05
N SER A 49 -13.77 19.17 14.49
CA SER A 49 -13.43 19.04 15.91
C SER A 49 -13.26 20.40 16.62
N GLY A 50 -13.46 21.53 15.93
CA GLY A 50 -13.42 22.87 16.51
C GLY A 50 -12.00 23.43 16.70
N TYR A 51 -10.99 22.82 16.07
CA TYR A 51 -9.63 23.33 16.06
C TYR A 51 -9.35 24.03 14.72
N SER A 52 -8.55 25.09 14.75
CA SER A 52 -8.03 25.71 13.53
C SER A 52 -6.75 25.01 13.03
N TYR A 53 -5.99 24.44 13.95
CA TYR A 53 -4.79 23.64 13.70
C TYR A 53 -4.52 22.73 14.91
N ILE A 54 -3.72 21.68 14.73
CA ILE A 54 -3.32 20.76 15.81
C ILE A 54 -1.93 21.20 16.31
N THR A 55 -1.82 21.50 17.61
CA THR A 55 -0.53 21.60 18.30
C THR A 55 -0.27 20.32 19.09
N ASN A 56 0.99 20.05 19.46
CA ASN A 56 1.33 18.90 20.27
C ASN A 56 0.52 18.82 21.58
N GLN A 57 0.26 19.98 22.21
CA GLN A 57 -0.53 20.07 23.45
C GLN A 57 -1.99 19.66 23.24
N LEU A 58 -2.55 19.91 22.05
CA LEU A 58 -3.96 19.62 21.72
C LEU A 58 -4.15 18.26 21.07
N LEU A 59 -3.06 17.55 20.76
CA LEU A 59 -3.09 16.38 19.89
C LEU A 59 -3.89 15.22 20.52
N ILE A 60 -3.71 14.97 21.82
CA ILE A 60 -4.43 13.90 22.53
C ILE A 60 -5.92 14.24 22.62
N ASP A 61 -6.26 15.46 23.02
CA ASP A 61 -7.64 15.92 23.13
C ASP A 61 -8.36 15.88 21.77
N TYR A 62 -7.65 16.27 20.71
CA TYR A 62 -8.14 16.16 19.34
C TYR A 62 -8.36 14.70 18.93
N ALA A 63 -7.39 13.82 19.18
CA ALA A 63 -7.45 12.42 18.75
C ALA A 63 -8.60 11.65 19.42
N LEU A 64 -8.98 12.03 20.65
CA LEU A 64 -10.05 11.39 21.41
C LEU A 64 -11.45 11.95 21.11
N LYS A 65 -11.57 13.05 20.35
CA LYS A 65 -12.89 13.59 19.98
C LYS A 65 -13.67 12.58 19.13
N PRO A 66 -14.98 12.36 19.40
CA PRO A 66 -15.79 11.42 18.63
C PRO A 66 -15.81 11.72 17.12
N THR A 67 -15.82 13.01 16.76
CA THR A 67 -15.77 13.50 15.39
C THR A 67 -14.48 13.11 14.69
N THR A 68 -13.34 13.28 15.36
CA THR A 68 -12.03 12.84 14.87
C THR A 68 -11.99 11.34 14.69
N LEU A 69 -12.48 10.56 15.66
CA LEU A 69 -12.49 9.09 15.57
C LEU A 69 -13.33 8.57 14.39
N ILE A 70 -14.51 9.16 14.15
CA ILE A 70 -15.36 8.80 13.00
C ILE A 70 -14.64 9.10 11.69
N LEU A 71 -14.03 10.29 11.56
CA LEU A 71 -13.34 10.68 10.33
C LEU A 71 -12.05 9.88 10.11
N LEU A 72 -11.31 9.56 11.17
CA LEU A 72 -10.17 8.65 11.11
C LEU A 72 -10.60 7.26 10.64
N PHE A 73 -11.73 6.74 11.13
CA PHE A 73 -12.26 5.45 10.65
C PHE A 73 -12.61 5.51 9.17
N ILE A 74 -13.24 6.59 8.70
CA ILE A 74 -13.53 6.80 7.27
C ILE A 74 -12.23 6.85 6.45
N LEU A 75 -11.22 7.57 6.93
CA LEU A 75 -9.90 7.69 6.28
C LEU A 75 -9.24 6.31 6.14
N LEU A 76 -9.18 5.55 7.24
CA LEU A 76 -8.64 4.18 7.23
C LEU A 76 -9.44 3.24 6.33
N PHE A 77 -10.77 3.40 6.28
CA PHE A 77 -11.62 2.60 5.40
C PHE A 77 -11.37 2.90 3.92
N VAL A 78 -11.20 4.18 3.54
CA VAL A 78 -10.83 4.58 2.17
C VAL A 78 -9.48 4.01 1.79
N LEU A 79 -8.49 4.10 2.69
CA LEU A 79 -7.16 3.52 2.47
C LEU A 79 -7.23 1.99 2.33
N ALA A 80 -8.01 1.31 3.17
CA ALA A 80 -8.19 -0.13 3.11
C ALA A 80 -8.87 -0.58 1.80
N LEU A 81 -9.83 0.19 1.28
CA LEU A 81 -10.42 -0.06 -0.04
C LEU A 81 -9.41 0.11 -1.18
N TYR A 82 -8.58 1.17 -1.10
CA TYR A 82 -7.49 1.39 -2.06
C TYR A 82 -6.52 0.20 -2.07
N VAL A 83 -6.06 -0.27 -0.91
CA VAL A 83 -5.18 -1.44 -0.84
C VAL A 83 -5.88 -2.71 -1.34
N MET A 84 -7.15 -2.92 -0.97
CA MET A 84 -7.92 -4.10 -1.42
C MET A 84 -7.99 -4.19 -2.95
N ILE A 85 -8.23 -3.07 -3.63
CA ILE A 85 -8.26 -3.03 -5.10
C ILE A 85 -6.88 -3.43 -5.65
N GLU A 86 -5.79 -2.89 -5.10
CA GLU A 86 -4.42 -3.21 -5.52
C GLU A 86 -4.14 -4.71 -5.44
N LEU A 87 -4.41 -5.33 -4.29
CA LEU A 87 -4.12 -6.75 -4.08
C LEU A 87 -4.97 -7.66 -4.98
N ILE A 88 -6.20 -7.25 -5.34
CA ILE A 88 -7.04 -8.00 -6.30
C ILE A 88 -6.41 -7.96 -7.70
N PHE A 89 -5.88 -6.81 -8.13
CA PHE A 89 -5.17 -6.69 -9.41
C PHE A 89 -3.88 -7.53 -9.41
N LEU A 90 -3.10 -7.46 -8.34
CA LEU A 90 -1.90 -8.27 -8.18
C LEU A 90 -2.21 -9.78 -8.17
N SER A 91 -3.30 -10.19 -7.52
CA SER A 91 -3.78 -11.58 -7.53
C SER A 91 -4.09 -12.06 -8.95
N ILE A 92 -4.69 -11.21 -9.79
CA ILE A 92 -4.94 -11.53 -11.19
C ILE A 92 -3.64 -11.63 -12.00
N ILE A 93 -2.72 -10.66 -11.83
CA ILE A 93 -1.45 -10.66 -12.57
C ILE A 93 -0.63 -11.92 -12.24
N PHE A 94 -0.52 -12.25 -10.95
CA PHE A 94 0.24 -13.42 -10.51
C PHE A 94 -0.47 -14.73 -10.81
N ASP A 95 -1.80 -14.76 -10.85
CA ASP A 95 -2.53 -15.94 -11.35
C ASP A 95 -2.24 -16.19 -12.83
N TYR A 96 -2.22 -15.15 -13.66
CA TYR A 96 -1.83 -15.29 -15.06
C TYR A 96 -0.36 -15.67 -15.23
N GLY A 97 0.54 -15.09 -14.43
CA GLY A 97 1.97 -15.40 -14.45
C GLY A 97 2.28 -16.84 -14.03
N TYR A 98 1.63 -17.34 -12.97
CA TYR A 98 1.78 -18.73 -12.51
C TYR A 98 1.34 -19.74 -13.57
N HIS A 99 0.30 -19.42 -14.34
CA HIS A 99 -0.21 -20.28 -15.41
C HIS A 99 0.44 -20.05 -16.77
N ASP A 100 1.55 -19.29 -16.84
CA ASP A 100 2.23 -18.91 -18.07
C ASP A 100 1.27 -18.37 -19.14
N LYS A 101 0.39 -17.46 -18.74
CA LYS A 101 -0.57 -16.81 -19.64
C LYS A 101 -0.31 -15.32 -19.71
N ASN A 102 -0.27 -14.82 -20.94
CA ASN A 102 -0.19 -13.39 -21.20
C ASN A 102 -1.50 -12.70 -20.81
N LEU A 103 -1.36 -11.57 -20.12
CA LEU A 103 -2.45 -10.69 -19.77
C LEU A 103 -2.16 -9.30 -20.32
N SER A 104 -2.91 -8.83 -21.32
CA SER A 104 -2.70 -7.47 -21.81
C SER A 104 -3.18 -6.43 -20.79
N PHE A 105 -2.57 -5.24 -20.77
CA PHE A 105 -2.95 -4.18 -19.84
C PHE A 105 -4.44 -3.80 -19.91
N LYS A 106 -5.03 -3.78 -21.11
CA LYS A 106 -6.47 -3.52 -21.29
C LYS A 106 -7.33 -4.61 -20.66
N GLU A 107 -6.94 -5.87 -20.81
CA GLU A 107 -7.62 -6.99 -20.18
C GLU A 107 -7.49 -6.94 -18.65
N LEU A 108 -6.30 -6.58 -18.14
CA LEU A 108 -6.06 -6.39 -16.71
C LEU A 108 -7.00 -5.34 -16.12
N ILE A 109 -7.14 -4.16 -16.75
CA ILE A 109 -8.04 -3.10 -16.26
C ILE A 109 -9.50 -3.56 -16.24
N VAL A 110 -9.98 -4.17 -17.33
CA VAL A 110 -11.38 -4.64 -17.41
C VAL A 110 -11.66 -5.75 -16.41
N LEU A 111 -10.76 -6.74 -16.34
CA LEU A 111 -10.90 -7.88 -15.44
C LEU A 111 -10.76 -7.46 -14.00
N GLY A 112 -9.74 -6.66 -13.68
CA GLY A 112 -9.42 -6.15 -12.36
C GLY A 112 -10.55 -5.31 -11.78
N LEU A 113 -11.01 -4.27 -12.48
CA LEU A 113 -12.12 -3.42 -11.98
C LEU A 113 -13.39 -4.21 -11.70
N LYS A 114 -13.75 -5.10 -12.63
CA LYS A 114 -14.91 -5.97 -12.44
C LYS A 114 -14.72 -6.89 -11.25
N LYS A 115 -13.56 -7.52 -11.13
CA LYS A 115 -13.27 -8.46 -10.05
C LYS A 115 -13.23 -7.76 -8.70
N SER A 116 -12.67 -6.56 -8.62
CA SER A 116 -12.70 -5.73 -7.42
C SER A 116 -14.13 -5.44 -6.98
N TYR A 117 -15.02 -5.08 -7.91
CA TYR A 117 -16.44 -4.88 -7.60
C TYR A 117 -17.12 -6.17 -7.16
N ASP A 118 -16.97 -7.26 -7.92
CA ASP A 118 -17.61 -8.56 -7.63
C ASP A 118 -17.17 -9.11 -6.26
N VAL A 119 -15.87 -9.02 -5.95
CA VAL A 119 -15.27 -9.48 -4.68
C VAL A 119 -15.69 -8.57 -3.52
N TYR A 120 -15.65 -7.24 -3.68
CA TYR A 120 -16.14 -6.33 -2.64
C TYR A 120 -17.62 -6.56 -2.33
N LYS A 121 -18.46 -6.72 -3.36
CA LYS A 121 -19.91 -6.95 -3.20
C LYS A 121 -20.21 -8.28 -2.51
N ALA A 122 -19.42 -9.32 -2.77
CA ALA A 122 -19.64 -10.63 -2.20
C ALA A 122 -19.12 -10.76 -0.74
N TYR A 123 -18.01 -10.09 -0.42
CA TYR A 123 -17.27 -10.36 0.83
C TYR A 123 -17.15 -9.16 1.77
N HIS A 124 -17.36 -7.93 1.29
CA HIS A 124 -17.29 -6.68 2.07
C HIS A 124 -16.05 -6.63 2.97
N ILE A 125 -16.22 -6.45 4.28
CA ILE A 125 -15.15 -6.36 5.26
C ILE A 125 -14.22 -7.58 5.29
N LYS A 126 -14.70 -8.76 4.87
CA LYS A 126 -13.95 -10.01 4.94
C LYS A 126 -12.77 -10.08 3.97
N VAL A 127 -12.79 -9.28 2.89
CA VAL A 127 -11.65 -9.12 1.97
C VAL A 127 -10.85 -7.84 2.28
N ILE A 128 -11.51 -6.80 2.76
CA ILE A 128 -10.87 -5.52 3.13
C ILE A 128 -9.89 -5.72 4.29
N LEU A 129 -10.31 -6.43 5.34
CA LEU A 129 -9.48 -6.63 6.54
C LEU A 129 -8.17 -7.37 6.24
N PRO A 130 -8.15 -8.53 5.55
CA PRO A 130 -6.90 -9.18 5.12
C PRO A 130 -6.01 -8.29 4.27
N ALA A 131 -6.59 -7.52 3.34
CA ALA A 131 -5.82 -6.63 2.48
C ALA A 131 -5.16 -5.50 3.29
N PHE A 132 -5.91 -4.91 4.22
CA PHE A 132 -5.39 -3.85 5.08
C PHE A 132 -4.33 -4.36 6.06
N LEU A 133 -4.51 -5.55 6.64
CA LEU A 133 -3.49 -6.20 7.47
C LEU A 133 -2.21 -6.49 6.68
N PHE A 134 -2.33 -6.95 5.43
CA PHE A 134 -1.18 -7.12 4.55
C PHE A 134 -0.41 -5.81 4.36
N PHE A 135 -1.12 -4.73 4.05
CA PHE A 135 -0.49 -3.41 3.90
C PHE A 135 0.20 -2.95 5.18
N ILE A 136 -0.48 -3.00 6.34
CA ILE A 136 0.13 -2.63 7.62
C ILE A 136 1.40 -3.44 7.88
N MET A 137 1.39 -4.76 7.63
CA MET A 137 2.57 -5.59 7.89
C MET A 137 3.74 -5.29 6.95
N VAL A 138 3.48 -5.02 5.67
CA VAL A 138 4.52 -4.60 4.72
C VAL A 138 5.12 -3.26 5.16
N GLU A 139 4.28 -2.28 5.49
CA GLU A 139 4.73 -0.96 5.94
C GLU A 139 5.49 -1.03 7.27
N LEU A 140 5.01 -1.79 8.26
CA LEU A 140 5.68 -1.97 9.55
C LEU A 140 7.11 -2.53 9.43
N LEU A 141 7.34 -3.39 8.42
CA LEU A 141 8.67 -3.95 8.16
C LEU A 141 9.53 -3.05 7.27
N HIS A 142 9.00 -1.95 6.74
CA HIS A 142 9.71 -0.99 5.92
C HIS A 142 10.32 0.13 6.78
N ILE A 143 11.54 -0.12 7.28
CA ILE A 143 12.24 0.75 8.22
C ILE A 143 12.66 2.07 7.54
N VAL A 144 13.06 2.00 6.26
CA VAL A 144 13.43 3.19 5.48
C VAL A 144 12.24 4.16 5.39
N GLY A 145 11.03 3.69 5.09
CA GLY A 145 9.84 4.54 4.99
C GLY A 145 9.33 5.07 6.33
N ILE A 146 9.26 4.24 7.38
CA ILE A 146 8.71 4.65 8.68
C ILE A 146 9.59 5.69 9.37
N ALA A 147 10.91 5.48 9.41
CA ALA A 147 11.85 6.42 10.04
C ALA A 147 11.84 7.81 9.36
N GLN A 148 11.25 7.88 8.17
CA GLN A 148 11.25 9.03 7.29
C GLN A 148 9.91 9.80 7.30
N THR A 149 8.78 9.17 7.65
CA THR A 149 7.45 9.79 7.55
C THR A 149 6.69 9.87 8.86
N ILE A 150 7.06 9.09 9.88
CA ILE A 150 6.34 9.02 11.15
C ILE A 150 7.31 9.37 12.29
N ASN A 151 7.43 10.66 12.58
CA ASN A 151 7.93 11.09 13.89
C ASN A 151 6.73 11.17 14.82
N LEU A 152 6.62 10.20 15.74
CA LEU A 152 5.63 10.31 16.81
C LEU A 152 6.00 11.54 17.67
N PRO A 153 5.04 12.43 17.96
CA PRO A 153 5.25 13.52 18.91
C PRO A 153 5.81 12.97 20.23
N ASN A 154 6.82 13.64 20.79
CA ASN A 154 7.47 13.21 22.03
C ASN A 154 6.44 13.08 23.16
N GLU A 155 5.39 13.90 23.15
CA GLU A 155 4.30 13.86 24.11
C GLU A 155 3.53 12.52 24.07
N LEU A 156 3.33 11.93 22.89
CA LEU A 156 2.74 10.59 22.77
C LEU A 156 3.69 9.51 23.26
N ILE A 157 4.97 9.63 22.91
CA ILE A 157 6.01 8.69 23.35
C ILE A 157 6.11 8.70 24.87
N ASP A 158 6.10 9.87 25.50
CA ASP A 158 6.16 10.04 26.94
C ASP A 158 4.92 9.45 27.63
N VAL A 159 3.72 9.65 27.08
CA VAL A 159 2.49 9.03 27.62
C VAL A 159 2.55 7.50 27.56
N ILE A 160 3.04 6.93 26.45
CA ILE A 160 3.20 5.48 26.31
C ILE A 160 4.29 4.97 27.27
N ASN A 161 5.44 5.64 27.35
CA ASN A 161 6.57 5.23 28.16
C ASN A 161 6.28 5.31 29.67
N ASN A 162 5.46 6.27 30.09
CA ASN A 162 5.09 6.44 31.49
C ASN A 162 3.93 5.54 31.93
N ASN A 163 3.32 4.76 31.04
CA ASN A 163 2.18 3.89 31.37
C ASN A 163 2.39 2.45 30.88
N LEU A 164 2.73 1.55 31.81
CA LEU A 164 2.93 0.12 31.54
C LEU A 164 1.74 -0.53 30.84
N TRP A 165 0.51 -0.17 31.20
CA TRP A 165 -0.68 -0.75 30.56
C TRP A 165 -0.78 -0.35 29.09
N LEU A 166 -0.44 0.90 28.74
CA LEU A 166 -0.40 1.34 27.35
C LEU A 166 0.67 0.59 26.56
N GLN A 167 1.84 0.34 27.14
CA GLN A 167 2.90 -0.45 26.50
C GLN A 167 2.44 -1.90 26.26
N LEU A 168 1.81 -2.53 27.26
CA LEU A 168 1.31 -3.90 27.14
C LEU A 168 0.19 -3.99 26.09
N ILE A 169 -0.75 -3.04 26.07
CA ILE A 169 -1.81 -2.97 25.07
C ILE A 169 -1.22 -2.79 23.67
N PHE A 170 -0.27 -1.87 23.51
CA PHE A 170 0.40 -1.63 22.24
C PHE A 170 1.15 -2.89 21.77
N GLY A 171 2.00 -3.48 22.62
CA GLY A 171 2.72 -4.70 22.31
C GLY A 171 1.80 -5.87 21.97
N PHE A 172 0.74 -6.08 22.75
CA PHE A 172 -0.27 -7.10 22.48
C PHE A 172 -0.98 -6.85 21.14
N SER A 173 -1.33 -5.60 20.82
CA SER A 173 -1.98 -5.25 19.56
C SER A 173 -1.11 -5.55 18.33
N VAL A 174 0.21 -5.32 18.43
CA VAL A 174 1.17 -5.64 17.38
C VAL A 174 1.27 -7.15 17.19
N ILE A 175 1.42 -7.93 18.28
CA ILE A 175 1.47 -9.40 18.23
C ILE A 175 0.19 -9.97 17.60
N LEU A 176 -0.95 -9.45 18.02
CA LEU A 176 -2.26 -9.83 17.52
C LEU A 176 -2.41 -9.47 16.03
N GLY A 177 -1.92 -8.30 15.60
CA GLY A 177 -1.87 -7.89 14.20
C GLY A 177 -1.04 -8.85 13.33
N ILE A 178 0.15 -9.24 13.79
CA ILE A 178 1.02 -10.21 13.11
C ILE A 178 0.32 -11.58 13.01
N PHE A 179 -0.31 -12.03 14.08
CA PHE A 179 -1.06 -13.29 14.08
C PHE A 179 -2.24 -13.26 13.10
N PHE A 180 -3.03 -12.18 13.08
CA PHE A 180 -4.14 -12.07 12.13
C PHE A 180 -3.68 -11.92 10.69
N PHE A 181 -2.57 -11.23 10.44
CA PHE A 181 -1.97 -11.17 9.13
C PHE A 181 -1.66 -12.57 8.58
N ILE A 182 -0.98 -13.41 9.36
CA ILE A 182 -0.62 -14.74 8.85
C ILE A 182 -1.83 -15.65 8.67
N GLU A 183 -2.82 -15.57 9.57
CA GLU A 183 -4.07 -16.34 9.44
C GLU A 183 -4.88 -15.94 8.19
N THR A 184 -4.74 -14.69 7.75
CA THR A 184 -5.50 -14.12 6.64
C THR A 184 -4.71 -13.97 5.34
N ALA A 185 -3.42 -14.35 5.31
CA ALA A 185 -2.52 -14.15 4.18
C ALA A 185 -3.09 -14.61 2.83
N PHE A 186 -3.80 -15.75 2.81
CA PHE A 186 -4.35 -16.33 1.57
C PHE A 186 -5.75 -15.84 1.20
N HIS A 187 -6.41 -15.07 2.07
CA HIS A 187 -7.84 -14.76 1.91
C HIS A 187 -8.12 -14.01 0.60
N VAL A 188 -7.29 -13.03 0.25
CA VAL A 188 -7.47 -12.26 -1.01
C VAL A 188 -7.36 -13.18 -2.23
N ASN A 189 -6.41 -14.11 -2.24
CA ASN A 189 -6.27 -15.10 -3.31
C ASN A 189 -7.48 -16.04 -3.38
N PHE A 190 -7.96 -16.55 -2.25
CA PHE A 190 -9.15 -17.39 -2.25
C PHE A 190 -10.42 -16.69 -2.74
N TYR A 191 -10.65 -15.44 -2.30
CA TYR A 191 -11.82 -14.68 -2.74
C TYR A 191 -11.72 -14.25 -4.21
N THR A 192 -10.51 -13.94 -4.67
CA THR A 192 -10.27 -13.47 -6.03
C THR A 192 -10.22 -14.64 -7.00
N ILE A 193 -9.36 -15.63 -6.79
CA ILE A 193 -9.12 -16.68 -7.78
C ILE A 193 -10.26 -17.72 -7.74
N GLU A 194 -10.55 -18.26 -6.57
CA GLU A 194 -11.47 -19.40 -6.41
C GLU A 194 -12.92 -19.01 -6.04
N GLN A 195 -13.14 -17.79 -5.54
CA GLN A 195 -14.45 -17.31 -5.07
C GLN A 195 -15.10 -18.21 -4.01
N LEU A 196 -14.29 -18.77 -3.11
CA LEU A 196 -14.78 -19.62 -2.03
C LEU A 196 -15.68 -18.86 -1.06
N SER A 197 -16.55 -19.59 -0.35
CA SER A 197 -17.33 -18.99 0.74
C SER A 197 -16.42 -18.64 1.93
N PRO A 198 -16.78 -17.65 2.77
CA PRO A 198 -15.93 -17.26 3.91
C PRO A 198 -15.59 -18.41 4.88
N LYS A 199 -16.50 -19.38 5.04
CA LYS A 199 -16.25 -20.55 5.90
C LYS A 199 -15.19 -21.47 5.29
N GLU A 200 -15.24 -21.67 3.97
CA GLU A 200 -14.25 -22.46 3.23
C GLU A 200 -12.89 -21.76 3.24
N VAL A 201 -12.84 -20.43 3.04
CA VAL A 201 -11.59 -19.67 3.09
C VAL A 201 -10.86 -19.88 4.42
N ILE A 202 -11.56 -19.77 5.55
CA ILE A 202 -10.97 -20.00 6.87
C ILE A 202 -10.47 -21.44 7.01
N LYS A 203 -11.27 -22.43 6.56
CA LYS A 203 -10.90 -23.85 6.62
C LYS A 203 -9.64 -24.13 5.80
N GLU A 204 -9.62 -23.69 4.55
CA GLU A 204 -8.53 -23.91 3.60
C GLU A 204 -7.25 -23.18 4.03
N SER A 205 -7.36 -21.94 4.52
CA SER A 205 -6.24 -21.18 5.08
C SER A 205 -5.60 -21.94 6.26
N LYS A 206 -6.41 -22.42 7.22
CA LYS A 206 -5.91 -23.19 8.37
C LYS A 206 -5.18 -24.48 7.97
N VAL A 207 -5.67 -25.17 6.94
CA VAL A 207 -5.02 -26.38 6.42
C VAL A 207 -3.64 -26.03 5.84
N MET A 208 -3.55 -24.96 5.06
CA MET A 208 -2.29 -24.50 4.45
C MET A 208 -1.26 -23.99 5.47
N LEU A 209 -1.74 -23.37 6.56
CA LEU A 209 -0.88 -22.84 7.64
C LEU A 209 -0.41 -23.93 8.62
N LYS A 210 -1.03 -25.12 8.63
CA LYS A 210 -0.70 -26.18 9.59
C LYS A 210 0.78 -26.56 9.48
N LYS A 211 1.51 -26.40 10.60
CA LYS A 211 2.97 -26.60 10.73
C LYS A 211 3.87 -25.65 9.92
N LYS A 212 3.30 -24.67 9.21
CA LYS A 212 4.05 -23.73 8.35
C LYS A 212 4.03 -22.26 8.80
N ARG A 213 3.24 -21.90 9.83
CA ARG A 213 3.09 -20.50 10.29
C ARG A 213 4.43 -19.81 10.53
N LEU A 214 5.29 -20.41 11.36
CA LEU A 214 6.58 -19.82 11.72
C LEU A 214 7.54 -19.76 10.53
N GLU A 215 7.51 -20.76 9.64
CA GLU A 215 8.28 -20.77 8.40
C GLU A 215 7.87 -19.59 7.50
N MET A 216 6.57 -19.41 7.25
CA MET A 216 6.06 -18.30 6.43
C MET A 216 6.32 -16.94 7.07
N MET A 217 6.19 -16.80 8.39
CA MET A 217 6.56 -15.56 9.09
C MET A 217 8.05 -15.25 8.96
N GLY A 218 8.91 -16.26 9.15
CA GLY A 218 10.35 -16.12 8.99
C GLY A 218 10.74 -15.75 7.56
N GLU A 219 10.13 -16.39 6.56
CA GLU A 219 10.32 -16.05 5.15
C GLU A 219 9.85 -14.62 4.84
N PHE A 220 8.69 -14.19 5.35
CA PHE A 220 8.19 -12.83 5.17
C PHE A 220 9.16 -11.78 5.73
N ILE A 221 9.63 -11.98 6.97
CA ILE A 221 10.56 -11.07 7.64
C ILE A 221 11.90 -11.04 6.90
N LEU A 222 12.43 -12.21 6.52
CA LEU A 222 13.71 -12.31 5.81
C LEU A 222 13.65 -11.57 4.46
N VAL A 223 12.58 -11.75 3.70
CA VAL A 223 12.39 -11.07 2.41
C VAL A 223 12.32 -9.56 2.61
N ASN A 224 11.59 -9.07 3.60
CA ASN A 224 11.53 -7.63 3.89
C ASN A 224 12.86 -7.08 4.40
N LEU A 225 13.62 -7.82 5.22
CA LEU A 225 14.97 -7.43 5.62
C LEU A 225 15.90 -7.30 4.41
N LEU A 226 15.85 -8.24 3.48
CA LEU A 226 16.62 -8.17 2.24
C LEU A 226 16.23 -6.94 1.39
N PHE A 227 14.94 -6.64 1.27
CA PHE A 227 14.47 -5.43 0.59
C PHE A 227 14.99 -4.15 1.25
N ASN A 228 14.90 -4.05 2.57
CA ASN A 228 15.43 -2.90 3.30
C ASN A 228 16.95 -2.76 3.08
N ILE A 229 17.72 -3.85 3.13
CA ILE A 229 19.17 -3.82 2.87
C ILE A 229 19.44 -3.29 1.45
N ILE A 230 18.72 -3.78 0.43
CA ILE A 230 18.88 -3.32 -0.95
C ILE A 230 18.56 -1.82 -1.07
N LEU A 231 17.47 -1.35 -0.46
CA LEU A 231 17.09 0.06 -0.46
C LEU A 231 18.10 0.94 0.30
N TYR A 232 18.63 0.48 1.43
CA TYR A 232 19.67 1.21 2.18
C TYR A 232 20.99 1.29 1.42
N VAL A 233 21.42 0.20 0.79
CA VAL A 233 22.63 0.20 -0.06
C VAL A 233 22.43 1.16 -1.22
N PHE A 234 21.27 1.11 -1.88
CA PHE A 234 20.95 2.04 -2.96
C PHE A 234 20.94 3.50 -2.48
N TYR A 235 20.27 3.79 -1.37
CA TYR A 235 20.23 5.12 -0.77
C TYR A 235 21.62 5.63 -0.39
N PHE A 236 22.45 4.78 0.23
CA PHE A 236 23.83 5.09 0.57
C PHE A 236 24.67 5.41 -0.66
N LEU A 237 24.57 4.61 -1.73
CA LEU A 237 25.26 4.88 -3.00
C LEU A 237 24.84 6.23 -3.58
N VAL A 238 23.54 6.56 -3.52
CA VAL A 238 23.07 7.85 -4.01
C VAL A 238 23.63 8.99 -3.16
N ILE A 239 23.65 8.85 -1.82
CA ILE A 239 24.29 9.85 -0.94
C ILE A 239 25.77 10.04 -1.29
N LEU A 240 26.53 8.98 -1.59
CA LEU A 240 27.94 9.11 -1.99
C LEU A 240 28.10 9.92 -3.27
N ILE A 241 27.25 9.66 -4.28
CA ILE A 241 27.25 10.42 -5.54
C ILE A 241 26.92 11.89 -5.26
N VAL A 242 25.91 12.15 -4.42
CA VAL A 242 25.50 13.50 -4.03
C VAL A 242 26.63 14.21 -3.29
N GLY A 243 27.26 13.56 -2.31
CA GLY A 243 28.41 14.09 -1.57
C GLY A 243 29.59 14.43 -2.48
N TYR A 244 29.85 13.59 -3.48
CA TYR A 244 30.87 13.85 -4.50
C TYR A 244 30.54 15.10 -5.32
N VAL A 245 29.31 15.24 -5.84
CA VAL A 245 28.88 16.43 -6.59
C VAL A 245 28.95 17.69 -5.74
N ILE A 246 28.54 17.61 -4.47
CA ILE A 246 28.58 18.73 -3.52
C ILE A 246 30.02 19.20 -3.28
N SER A 247 30.99 18.29 -3.26
CA SER A 247 32.39 18.64 -3.04
C SER A 247 32.92 19.64 -4.09
N TRP A 248 32.30 19.70 -5.27
CA TRP A 248 32.65 20.62 -6.36
C TRP A 248 31.99 22.01 -6.25
N ILE A 249 30.93 22.13 -5.45
CA ILE A 249 30.08 23.35 -5.34
C ILE A 249 30.31 24.06 -3.98
N ARG A 250 31.18 23.49 -3.14
CA ARG A 250 31.51 23.98 -1.81
C ARG A 250 32.02 25.43 -1.86
N GLY A 251 31.43 26.32 -1.08
CA GLY A 251 31.79 27.74 -0.99
C GLY A 251 30.91 28.68 -1.83
N SER A 252 29.96 28.16 -2.61
CA SER A 252 28.96 28.99 -3.30
C SER A 252 27.77 29.35 -2.39
N ALA A 253 27.13 30.50 -2.64
CA ALA A 253 25.94 30.94 -1.91
C ALA A 253 24.74 29.98 -2.04
N TYR A 254 24.71 29.15 -3.09
CA TYR A 254 23.63 28.20 -3.36
C TYR A 254 23.91 26.78 -2.84
N ALA A 255 25.09 26.53 -2.25
CA ALA A 255 25.51 25.18 -1.86
C ALA A 255 24.47 24.50 -0.94
N LEU A 256 23.99 25.19 0.09
CA LEU A 256 23.01 24.64 1.03
C LEU A 256 21.68 24.29 0.35
N SER A 257 21.15 25.18 -0.47
CA SER A 257 19.89 24.94 -1.20
C SER A 257 20.01 23.80 -2.19
N ALA A 258 21.13 23.70 -2.90
CA ALA A 258 21.41 22.59 -3.80
C ALA A 258 21.52 21.26 -3.04
N ILE A 259 22.23 21.24 -1.90
CA ILE A 259 22.36 20.07 -1.03
C ILE A 259 20.98 19.57 -0.60
N LEU A 260 20.14 20.44 -0.02
CA LEU A 260 18.81 20.08 0.47
C LEU A 260 17.92 19.59 -0.67
N THR A 261 17.90 20.30 -1.81
CA THR A 261 17.07 19.91 -2.96
C THR A 261 17.45 18.54 -3.50
N ILE A 262 18.75 18.26 -3.63
CA ILE A 262 19.24 16.98 -4.12
C ILE A 262 18.89 15.87 -3.11
N LEU A 263 19.13 16.08 -1.81
CA LEU A 263 18.79 15.10 -0.77
C LEU A 263 17.29 14.78 -0.76
N TYR A 264 16.42 15.79 -0.78
CA TYR A 264 14.97 15.57 -0.83
C TYR A 264 14.51 14.89 -2.13
N SER A 265 15.14 15.20 -3.25
CA SER A 265 14.82 14.57 -4.54
C SER A 265 15.21 13.08 -4.54
N VAL A 266 16.41 12.77 -4.04
CA VAL A 266 16.91 11.40 -3.88
C VAL A 266 16.01 10.61 -2.95
N TYR A 267 15.69 11.18 -1.80
CA TYR A 267 14.76 10.62 -0.84
C TYR A 267 13.41 10.29 -1.50
N SER A 268 12.82 11.26 -2.21
CA SER A 268 11.50 11.12 -2.83
C SER A 268 11.53 10.04 -3.92
N PHE A 269 12.62 9.98 -4.68
CA PHE A 269 12.81 8.97 -5.71
C PHE A 269 12.95 7.56 -5.11
N VAL A 270 13.77 7.38 -4.07
CA VAL A 270 13.93 6.09 -3.38
C VAL A 270 12.62 5.65 -2.75
N GLY A 271 11.91 6.57 -2.09
CA GLY A 271 10.58 6.32 -1.53
C GLY A 271 9.58 5.88 -2.60
N PHE A 272 9.55 6.56 -3.75
CA PHE A 272 8.71 6.17 -4.87
C PHE A 272 9.03 4.77 -5.39
N ILE A 273 10.31 4.43 -5.60
CA ILE A 273 10.74 3.08 -5.99
C ILE A 273 10.31 2.04 -4.95
N ALA A 274 10.43 2.34 -3.66
CA ALA A 274 9.97 1.46 -2.59
C ALA A 274 8.46 1.22 -2.70
N THR A 275 7.65 2.26 -2.94
CA THR A 275 6.20 2.10 -3.08
C THR A 275 5.80 1.19 -4.25
N ILE A 276 6.46 1.25 -5.41
CA ILE A 276 6.11 0.42 -6.57
C ILE A 276 6.68 -1.01 -6.50
N THR A 277 7.55 -1.30 -5.52
CA THR A 277 8.20 -2.63 -5.40
C THR A 277 7.74 -3.40 -4.16
N LEU A 278 7.64 -2.78 -2.99
CA LEU A 278 7.39 -3.48 -1.73
C LEU A 278 6.11 -4.31 -1.74
N ILE A 279 4.97 -3.71 -2.12
CA ILE A 279 3.67 -4.39 -2.13
C ILE A 279 3.64 -5.53 -3.18
N PRO A 280 3.99 -5.31 -4.47
CA PRO A 280 4.01 -6.37 -5.47
C PRO A 280 4.89 -7.55 -5.12
N PHE A 281 6.11 -7.31 -4.64
CA PHE A 281 7.04 -8.39 -4.33
C PHE A 281 6.60 -9.20 -3.10
N ASN A 282 6.14 -8.52 -2.04
CA ASN A 282 5.57 -9.22 -0.88
C ASN A 282 4.31 -10.00 -1.25
N TYR A 283 3.48 -9.46 -2.15
CA TYR A 283 2.27 -10.13 -2.58
C TYR A 283 2.57 -11.31 -3.52
N ALA A 284 3.62 -11.23 -4.34
CA ALA A 284 4.11 -12.36 -5.14
C ALA A 284 4.57 -13.52 -4.25
N LEU A 285 5.22 -13.23 -3.11
CA LEU A 285 5.57 -14.24 -2.11
C LEU A 285 4.31 -14.92 -1.55
N VAL A 286 3.31 -14.14 -1.14
CA VAL A 286 2.02 -14.66 -0.64
C VAL A 286 1.28 -15.47 -1.71
N SER A 287 1.29 -15.02 -2.96
CA SER A 287 0.72 -15.75 -4.10
C SER A 287 1.43 -17.08 -4.33
N SER A 288 2.76 -17.11 -4.17
CA SER A 288 3.55 -18.33 -4.34
C SER A 288 3.26 -19.34 -3.22
N TRP A 289 3.15 -18.89 -1.97
CA TRP A 289 2.67 -19.74 -0.87
C TRP A 289 1.27 -20.27 -1.11
N TYR A 290 0.39 -19.44 -1.71
CA TYR A 290 -0.94 -19.86 -2.09
C TYR A 290 -0.90 -21.02 -3.08
N TYR A 291 -0.20 -20.89 -4.21
CA TYR A 291 -0.11 -21.99 -5.18
C TYR A 291 0.60 -23.23 -4.63
N GLU A 292 1.72 -23.06 -3.91
CA GLU A 292 2.43 -24.18 -3.29
C GLU A 292 1.52 -24.94 -2.29
N GLY A 293 0.71 -24.22 -1.52
CA GLY A 293 -0.24 -24.82 -0.59
C GLY A 293 -1.36 -25.57 -1.30
N ARG A 294 -1.83 -25.07 -2.46
CA ARG A 294 -2.84 -25.75 -3.29
C ARG A 294 -2.30 -26.99 -3.99
N GLU A 295 -1.08 -26.93 -4.52
CA GLU A 295 -0.35 -28.08 -5.06
C GLU A 295 -0.19 -29.19 -4.01
N LYS A 296 0.20 -28.83 -2.78
CA LYS A 296 0.35 -29.78 -1.66
C LYS A 296 -0.95 -30.46 -1.23
N GLN A 297 -2.09 -29.83 -1.52
CA GLN A 297 -3.41 -30.43 -1.30
C GLN A 297 -3.88 -31.27 -2.50
N GLY A 298 -3.11 -31.36 -3.59
CA GLY A 298 -3.50 -32.03 -4.82
C GLY A 298 -4.60 -31.30 -5.59
N LYS A 299 -4.79 -29.99 -5.35
CA LYS A 299 -5.85 -29.20 -5.97
C LYS A 299 -5.29 -28.39 -7.13
N VAL A 300 -5.80 -28.66 -8.33
CA VAL A 300 -5.50 -27.88 -9.53
C VAL A 300 -6.34 -26.62 -9.54
N VAL A 301 -5.69 -25.46 -9.34
CA VAL A 301 -6.34 -24.16 -9.48
C VAL A 301 -6.38 -23.81 -10.96
N SER A 302 -7.54 -23.45 -11.49
CA SER A 302 -7.64 -22.96 -12.86
C SER A 302 -7.48 -21.44 -12.90
N THR A 303 -6.74 -20.93 -13.88
CA THR A 303 -6.62 -19.49 -14.13
C THR A 303 -7.99 -18.81 -14.18
N ILE A 304 -8.06 -17.58 -13.67
CA ILE A 304 -9.23 -16.71 -13.70
C ILE A 304 -9.75 -16.59 -15.13
N LYS A 305 -10.98 -17.07 -15.34
CA LYS A 305 -11.63 -17.08 -16.65
C LYS A 305 -11.90 -15.65 -17.14
N LYS A 306 -11.46 -15.35 -18.35
CA LYS A 306 -11.95 -14.20 -19.13
C LYS A 306 -13.45 -14.43 -19.41
N LYS A 307 -14.36 -13.68 -18.77
CA LYS A 307 -15.76 -13.66 -19.24
C LYS A 307 -15.78 -12.95 -20.61
N LYS A 308 -16.56 -13.46 -21.57
CA LYS A 308 -16.76 -12.90 -22.93
C LYS A 308 -16.78 -11.37 -22.87
N LYS A 309 -16.02 -10.73 -23.78
CA LYS A 309 -15.83 -9.27 -23.91
C LYS A 309 -16.99 -8.50 -23.31
N ILE A 310 -16.82 -8.02 -22.08
CA ILE A 310 -17.54 -6.82 -21.67
C ILE A 310 -16.87 -5.75 -22.51
N ALA A 311 -17.54 -5.35 -23.58
CA ALA A 311 -17.21 -4.11 -24.24
C ALA A 311 -17.49 -3.02 -23.21
N LEU A 312 -16.49 -2.72 -22.38
CA LEU A 312 -16.41 -1.43 -21.70
C LEU A 312 -16.37 -0.43 -22.86
N ASN A 313 -17.55 0.08 -23.21
CA ASN A 313 -17.72 1.07 -24.26
C ASN A 313 -17.24 2.41 -23.71
N LEU A 314 -15.97 2.47 -23.30
CA LEU A 314 -15.23 3.66 -22.87
C LEU A 314 -15.19 4.70 -24.00
N THR A 315 -15.51 4.28 -25.23
CA THR A 315 -15.71 5.11 -26.42
C THR A 315 -17.02 5.89 -26.42
N SER A 316 -18.00 5.59 -25.56
CA SER A 316 -19.24 6.36 -25.51
C SER A 316 -18.97 7.80 -25.05
N LYS A 317 -19.65 8.77 -25.65
CA LYS A 317 -19.50 10.19 -25.29
C LYS A 317 -19.74 10.41 -23.78
N LYS A 318 -20.68 9.67 -23.18
CA LYS A 318 -21.01 9.71 -21.75
C LYS A 318 -19.88 9.18 -20.86
N SER A 319 -19.25 8.05 -21.19
CA SER A 319 -18.13 7.53 -20.39
C SER A 319 -16.89 8.42 -20.48
N LYS A 320 -16.61 9.01 -21.65
CA LYS A 320 -15.55 10.02 -21.79
C LYS A 320 -15.85 11.27 -20.98
N LEU A 321 -17.11 11.73 -20.96
CA LEU A 321 -17.57 12.87 -20.16
C LEU A 321 -17.49 12.59 -18.65
N ILE A 322 -17.83 11.39 -18.19
CA ILE A 322 -17.69 11.01 -16.78
C ILE A 322 -16.22 10.95 -16.40
N VAL A 323 -15.38 10.26 -17.17
CA VAL A 323 -13.93 10.19 -16.89
C VAL A 323 -13.29 11.57 -16.96
N ALA A 324 -13.60 12.38 -17.98
CA ALA A 324 -13.11 13.75 -18.09
C ALA A 324 -13.63 14.62 -16.95
N GLY A 325 -14.91 14.50 -16.57
CA GLY A 325 -15.50 15.21 -15.44
C GLY A 325 -14.84 14.84 -14.11
N THR A 326 -14.57 13.55 -13.87
CA THR A 326 -13.84 13.07 -12.70
C THR A 326 -12.40 13.58 -12.72
N LEU A 327 -11.67 13.46 -13.83
CA LEU A 327 -10.31 13.97 -13.97
C LEU A 327 -10.24 15.49 -13.79
N LEU A 328 -11.22 16.23 -14.32
CA LEU A 328 -11.28 17.69 -14.23
C LEU A 328 -11.66 18.14 -12.82
N LEU A 329 -12.55 17.42 -12.14
CA LEU A 329 -12.87 17.64 -10.73
C LEU A 329 -11.65 17.37 -9.84
N LEU A 330 -10.90 16.28 -10.10
CA LEU A 330 -9.66 15.97 -9.41
C LEU A 330 -8.56 16.99 -9.69
N LEU A 331 -8.45 17.46 -10.93
CA LEU A 331 -7.51 18.50 -11.32
C LEU A 331 -7.87 19.84 -10.68
N VAL A 332 -9.16 20.18 -10.57
CA VAL A 332 -9.64 21.38 -9.86
C VAL A 332 -9.39 21.26 -8.37
N ILE A 333 -9.63 20.10 -7.75
CA ILE A 333 -9.32 19.87 -6.34
C ILE A 333 -7.80 20.03 -6.11
N ASN A 334 -6.96 19.37 -6.90
CA ASN A 334 -5.51 19.50 -6.78
C ASN A 334 -5.01 20.92 -7.06
N LEU A 335 -5.50 21.58 -8.10
CA LEU A 335 -5.17 22.99 -8.38
C LEU A 335 -5.65 23.89 -7.26
N SER A 336 -6.82 23.66 -6.68
CA SER A 336 -7.29 24.43 -5.53
C SER A 336 -6.37 24.22 -4.32
N SER A 337 -5.85 23.01 -4.11
CA SER A 337 -4.87 22.71 -3.06
C SER A 337 -3.49 23.32 -3.33
N VAL A 338 -3.07 23.40 -4.59
CA VAL A 338 -1.82 24.06 -4.99
C VAL A 338 -1.98 25.59 -4.90
N LEU A 339 -3.11 26.13 -5.34
CA LEU A 339 -3.43 27.55 -5.26
C LEU A 339 -3.60 28.00 -3.81
N THR A 340 -4.19 27.20 -2.92
CA THR A 340 -4.21 27.54 -1.48
C THR A 340 -2.82 27.53 -0.89
N VAL A 341 -1.93 26.61 -1.27
CA VAL A 341 -0.51 26.60 -0.83
C VAL A 341 0.28 27.80 -1.39
N ILE A 342 -0.02 28.26 -2.61
CA ILE A 342 0.61 29.44 -3.20
C ILE A 342 0.02 30.75 -2.63
N ALA A 343 -1.28 30.75 -2.31
CA ALA A 343 -2.01 31.90 -1.80
C ALA A 343 -1.84 32.10 -0.30
N THR A 344 -1.43 31.08 0.47
CA THR A 344 -0.93 31.28 1.83
C THR A 344 0.49 31.85 1.75
N PRO A 345 0.69 33.12 2.17
CA PRO A 345 2.04 33.65 2.30
C PRO A 345 2.77 32.78 3.32
N ARG A 346 4.05 32.45 3.07
CA ARG A 346 4.93 31.74 4.01
C ARG A 346 4.73 32.25 5.44
N ALA A 347 3.98 31.50 6.22
CA ALA A 347 3.85 31.61 7.66
C ALA A 347 3.84 30.16 8.15
N GLN A 348 4.82 29.63 8.87
CA GLN A 348 6.01 30.20 9.49
C GLN A 348 7.12 29.14 9.35
N LEU A 349 8.32 29.59 9.01
CA LEU A 349 9.56 28.92 9.44
C LEU A 349 9.78 29.43 10.87
N GLU A 350 9.15 28.80 11.86
CA GLU A 350 9.56 28.84 13.27
C GLU A 350 9.28 27.48 13.91
#